data_AF-J8D0Y8-F1
#
_entry.id   AF-J8D0Y8-F1
#
_cell.length_a   1.000
_cell.length_b   1.000
_cell.length_c   1.000
_cell.angle_alpha   90.00
_cell.angle_beta   90.00
_cell.angle_gamma   90.00
#
_symmetry.space_group_name_H-M   'P 1'
#
loop_
_entity.id
_entity.type
_entity.pdbx_description
1 polymer ?
#
loop_
_entity_poly.entity_id
_entity_poly.type
_entity_poly.pdbx_seq_one_letter_code
_entity_poly.pdbx_strand_id
1 'polypeptide(L)'
;MYNSLHGMLGGLMFMGFFVGIAYLAMMASCLMFKVLSGAFKDCTRYQMLRKIGVRRELLAQSIYKELFFVFLVPAIVGIVHVLVGMNMFRVLLPDPYNRIWVPIIIFVVIYSIYYFITVQLYKRIVLPKEN
;
A
#
# COMPACT_ATOMS: atom_id res chain seq x y z
N MET A 1 -31.24 -22.96 -16.63
CA MET A 1 -30.88 -21.52 -16.73
C MET A 1 -30.39 -20.94 -15.41
N TYR A 2 -31.14 -21.09 -14.30
CA TYR A 2 -30.71 -20.61 -12.97
C TYR A 2 -29.35 -21.20 -12.50
N ASN A 3 -29.17 -22.52 -12.58
CA ASN A 3 -27.93 -23.19 -12.15
C ASN A 3 -26.70 -22.74 -12.96
N SER A 4 -26.88 -22.50 -14.27
CA SER A 4 -25.80 -22.00 -15.15
C SER A 4 -25.40 -20.56 -14.82
N LEU A 5 -26.39 -19.70 -14.54
CA LEU A 5 -26.16 -18.31 -14.15
C LEU A 5 -25.48 -18.23 -12.76
N HIS A 6 -25.92 -19.05 -11.82
CA HIS A 6 -25.34 -19.14 -10.48
C HIS A 6 -23.88 -19.62 -10.51
N GLY A 7 -23.58 -20.63 -11.33
CA GLY A 7 -22.20 -21.10 -11.53
C GLY A 7 -21.28 -20.03 -12.13
N MET A 8 -21.76 -19.27 -13.12
CA MET A 8 -21.02 -18.17 -13.72
C MET A 8 -20.75 -17.03 -12.74
N LEU A 9 -21.77 -16.61 -11.98
CA LEU A 9 -21.63 -15.56 -10.95
C LEU A 9 -20.68 -16.00 -9.82
N GLY A 10 -20.76 -17.26 -9.39
CA GLY A 10 -19.81 -17.83 -8.42
C GLY A 10 -18.37 -17.82 -8.92
N GLY A 11 -18.15 -18.19 -10.19
CA GLY A 11 -16.83 -18.13 -10.83
C GLY A 11 -16.27 -16.69 -10.90
N LEU A 12 -17.10 -15.71 -11.25
CA LEU A 12 -16.72 -14.29 -11.25
C LEU A 12 -16.37 -13.77 -9.85
N MET A 13 -17.12 -14.16 -8.82
CA MET A 13 -16.80 -13.79 -7.43
C MET A 13 -15.46 -14.37 -6.99
N PHE A 14 -15.21 -15.65 -7.27
CA PHE A 14 -13.93 -16.29 -6.94
C PHE A 14 -12.75 -15.62 -7.67
N MET A 15 -12.89 -15.39 -8.98
CA MET A 15 -11.86 -14.73 -9.78
C MET A 15 -11.59 -13.31 -9.26
N GLY A 16 -12.63 -12.53 -8.98
CA GLY A 16 -12.49 -11.18 -8.42
C GLY A 16 -11.76 -11.18 -7.07
N PHE A 17 -12.10 -12.11 -6.18
CA PHE A 17 -11.45 -12.24 -4.87
C PHE A 17 -9.98 -12.66 -4.99
N PHE A 18 -9.70 -13.70 -5.79
CA PHE A 18 -8.35 -14.21 -6.00
C PHE A 18 -7.44 -13.16 -6.65
N VAL A 19 -7.91 -12.52 -7.72
CA VAL A 19 -7.19 -11.43 -8.39
C VAL A 19 -6.98 -10.26 -7.43
N GLY A 20 -7.99 -9.91 -6.61
CA GLY A 20 -7.86 -8.88 -5.58
C GLY A 20 -6.72 -9.15 -4.59
N ILE A 21 -6.65 -10.36 -4.03
CA ILE A 21 -5.56 -10.75 -3.12
C ILE A 21 -4.20 -10.73 -3.83
N ALA A 22 -4.12 -11.25 -5.06
CA ALA A 22 -2.88 -11.27 -5.82
C ALA A 22 -2.36 -9.85 -6.10
N TYR A 23 -3.25 -8.90 -6.44
CA TYR A 23 -2.91 -7.49 -6.61
C TYR A 23 -2.45 -6.83 -5.31
N LEU A 24 -3.09 -7.13 -4.18
CA LEU A 24 -2.65 -6.63 -2.87
C LEU A 24 -1.24 -7.13 -2.53
N ALA A 25 -0.97 -8.42 -2.74
CA ALA A 25 0.35 -8.99 -2.53
C ALA A 25 1.42 -8.38 -3.46
N MET A 26 1.09 -8.20 -4.74
CA MET A 26 1.95 -7.54 -5.72
C MET A 26 2.27 -6.10 -5.29
N MET A 27 1.26 -5.33 -4.92
CA MET A 27 1.42 -3.94 -4.47
C MET A 27 2.30 -3.86 -3.21
N ALA A 28 2.06 -4.73 -2.23
CA ALA A 28 2.88 -4.83 -1.03
C ALA A 28 4.35 -5.21 -1.36
N SER A 29 4.57 -6.14 -2.28
CA SER A 29 5.93 -6.51 -2.71
C SER A 29 6.65 -5.33 -3.37
N CYS A 30 5.99 -4.66 -4.32
CA CYS A 30 6.57 -3.53 -5.05
C CYS A 30 6.90 -2.34 -4.12
N LEU A 31 6.00 -2.01 -3.20
CA LEU A 31 6.23 -0.94 -2.22
C LEU A 31 7.40 -1.28 -1.29
N MET A 32 7.43 -2.50 -0.75
CA MET A 32 8.51 -2.97 0.12
C MET A 32 9.86 -2.91 -0.59
N PHE A 33 9.91 -3.36 -1.85
CA PHE A 33 11.12 -3.31 -2.65
C PHE A 33 11.59 -1.87 -2.86
N LYS A 34 10.68 -0.95 -3.23
CA LYS A 34 11.01 0.48 -3.38
C LYS A 34 11.60 1.06 -2.09
N VAL A 35 10.98 0.76 -0.96
CA VAL A 35 11.41 1.25 0.35
C VAL A 35 12.77 0.69 0.73
N LEU A 36 12.98 -0.61 0.57
CA LEU A 36 14.23 -1.27 0.92
C LEU A 36 15.37 -0.80 0.02
N SER A 37 15.14 -0.70 -1.30
CA SER A 37 16.13 -0.15 -2.23
C SER A 37 16.46 1.33 -1.96
N GLY A 38 15.48 2.12 -1.51
CA GLY A 38 15.70 3.49 -1.03
C GLY A 38 16.58 3.52 0.22
N ALA A 39 16.24 2.68 1.22
CA ALA A 39 16.97 2.56 2.48
C ALA A 39 18.46 2.26 2.27
N PHE A 40 18.80 1.35 1.34
CA PHE A 40 20.20 1.03 1.03
C PHE A 40 20.99 2.25 0.52
N LYS A 41 20.39 3.07 -0.35
CA LYS A 41 21.02 4.31 -0.85
C LYS A 41 21.16 5.34 0.27
N ASP A 42 20.12 5.48 1.08
CA ASP A 42 20.11 6.43 2.20
C ASP A 42 21.13 6.04 3.28
N CYS A 43 21.36 4.76 3.55
CA CYS A 43 22.39 4.31 4.50
C CYS A 43 23.79 4.86 4.15
N THR A 44 24.23 4.76 2.90
CA THR A 44 25.53 5.30 2.47
C THR A 44 25.59 6.82 2.62
N ARG A 45 24.51 7.53 2.22
CA ARG A 45 24.41 8.98 2.37
C ARG A 45 24.42 9.41 3.84
N TYR A 46 23.72 8.67 4.69
CA TYR A 46 23.63 8.91 6.13
C TYR A 46 24.99 8.75 6.81
N GLN A 47 25.76 7.72 6.43
CA GLN A 47 27.12 7.54 6.94
C GLN A 47 28.03 8.72 6.56
N MET A 48 27.89 9.28 5.36
CA MET A 48 28.64 10.48 4.95
C MET A 48 28.22 11.72 5.74
N LEU A 49 26.92 11.98 5.87
CA LEU A 49 26.40 13.13 6.63
C LEU A 49 26.76 13.05 8.12
N ARG A 50 26.83 11.84 8.68
CA ARG A 50 27.30 11.60 10.05
C ARG A 50 28.76 11.99 10.23
N LYS A 51 29.63 11.75 9.24
CA LYS A 51 31.04 12.17 9.28
C LYS A 51 31.21 13.70 9.28
N ILE A 52 30.21 14.45 8.82
CA ILE A 52 30.20 15.93 8.76
C ILE A 52 29.44 16.53 9.97
N GLY A 53 28.93 15.71 10.89
CA GLY A 53 28.34 16.17 12.16
C GLY A 53 26.84 16.43 12.15
N VAL A 54 26.09 15.95 11.14
CA VAL A 54 24.63 16.14 11.08
C VAL A 54 23.91 15.33 12.17
N ARG A 55 22.96 15.97 12.87
CA ARG A 55 22.11 15.33 13.90
C ARG A 55 21.27 14.18 13.30
N ARG A 56 21.32 13.02 13.95
CA ARG A 56 20.61 11.80 13.53
C ARG A 56 19.09 11.97 13.40
N GLU A 57 18.52 12.81 14.25
CA GLU A 57 17.08 13.08 14.34
C GLU A 57 16.52 13.75 13.08
N LEU A 58 17.23 14.74 12.53
CA LEU A 58 16.80 15.47 11.33
C LEU A 58 16.77 14.55 10.10
N LEU A 59 17.75 13.66 10.01
CA LEU A 59 17.82 12.67 8.94
C LEU A 59 16.69 11.64 9.06
N ALA A 60 16.40 11.16 10.28
CA ALA A 60 15.28 10.24 10.53
C ALA A 60 13.91 10.88 10.23
N GLN A 61 13.75 12.17 10.49
CA GLN A 61 12.52 12.90 10.20
C GLN A 61 12.30 13.06 8.68
N SER A 62 13.36 13.37 7.92
CA SER A 62 13.29 13.47 6.45
C SER A 62 12.82 12.16 5.82
N ILE A 63 13.37 11.05 6.30
CA ILE A 63 13.02 9.69 5.87
C ILE A 63 11.55 9.38 6.13
N TYR A 64 11.04 9.69 7.33
CA TYR A 64 9.65 9.43 7.66
C TYR A 64 8.69 10.20 6.74
N LYS A 65 9.04 11.46 6.44
CA LYS A 65 8.27 12.30 5.51
C LYS A 65 8.27 11.72 4.10
N GLU A 66 9.42 11.30 3.60
CA GLU A 66 9.55 10.70 2.26
C GLU A 66 8.73 9.41 2.17
N LEU A 67 8.88 8.49 3.13
CA LEU A 67 8.09 7.25 3.19
C LEU A 67 6.59 7.52 3.28
N PHE A 68 6.18 8.51 4.07
CA PHE A 68 4.77 8.89 4.17
C PHE A 68 4.20 9.33 2.80
N PHE A 69 4.91 10.18 2.07
CA PHE A 69 4.47 10.60 0.74
C PHE A 69 4.42 9.45 -0.27
N VAL A 70 5.41 8.55 -0.23
CA VAL A 70 5.47 7.36 -1.11
C VAL A 70 4.25 6.44 -0.91
N PHE A 71 3.70 6.38 0.31
CA PHE A 71 2.51 5.58 0.63
C PHE A 71 1.20 6.35 0.40
N LEU A 72 1.18 7.65 0.71
CA LEU A 72 -0.02 8.47 0.60
C LEU A 72 -0.50 8.60 -0.85
N VAL A 73 0.43 8.83 -1.79
CA VAL A 73 0.06 9.07 -3.19
C VAL A 73 -0.63 7.85 -3.82
N PRO A 74 -0.08 6.62 -3.77
CA PRO A 74 -0.77 5.43 -4.28
C PRO A 74 -2.11 5.15 -3.59
N ALA A 75 -2.23 5.42 -2.28
CA ALA A 75 -3.48 5.20 -1.56
C ALA A 75 -4.61 6.10 -2.06
N ILE A 76 -4.34 7.39 -2.25
CA ILE A 76 -5.32 8.35 -2.79
C ILE A 76 -5.70 7.97 -4.22
N VAL A 77 -4.71 7.67 -5.07
CA VAL A 77 -4.94 7.26 -6.46
C VAL A 77 -5.79 5.98 -6.51
N GLY A 78 -5.53 5.01 -5.62
CA GLY A 78 -6.32 3.79 -5.52
C GLY A 78 -7.79 4.05 -5.17
N ILE A 79 -8.06 4.91 -4.19
CA ILE A 79 -9.43 5.28 -3.81
C ILE A 79 -10.16 5.96 -4.99
N VAL A 80 -9.49 6.91 -5.65
CA VAL A 80 -10.06 7.58 -6.84
C VAL A 80 -10.31 6.57 -7.96
N HIS A 81 -9.37 5.65 -8.20
CA HIS A 81 -9.50 4.61 -9.22
C HIS A 81 -10.72 3.71 -8.96
N VAL A 82 -10.97 3.32 -7.70
CA VAL A 82 -12.17 2.56 -7.33
C VAL A 82 -13.44 3.37 -7.59
N LEU A 83 -13.49 4.64 -7.16
CA LEU A 83 -14.66 5.50 -7.37
C LEU A 83 -15.01 5.67 -8.86
N VAL A 84 -14.01 5.91 -9.70
CA VAL A 84 -14.19 6.02 -11.15
C VAL A 84 -14.59 4.66 -11.75
N GLY A 85 -13.96 3.57 -11.29
CA GLY A 85 -14.28 2.21 -11.71
C GLY A 85 -15.73 1.82 -11.44
N MET A 86 -16.27 2.17 -10.27
CA MET A 86 -17.67 1.89 -9.92
C MET A 86 -18.67 2.55 -10.86
N ASN A 87 -18.32 3.67 -11.49
CA ASN A 87 -19.17 4.28 -12.51
C ASN A 87 -19.36 3.37 -13.73
N MET A 88 -18.33 2.61 -14.12
CA MET A 88 -18.40 1.67 -15.25
C MET A 88 -19.33 0.48 -14.95
N PHE A 89 -19.49 0.11 -13.67
CA PHE A 89 -20.33 -1.00 -13.25
C PHE A 89 -21.82 -0.65 -13.12
N ARG A 90 -22.24 0.60 -13.38
CA ARG A 90 -23.66 1.01 -13.38
C ARG A 90 -24.54 0.20 -14.34
N VAL A 91 -23.96 -0.36 -15.40
CA VAL A 91 -24.69 -1.20 -16.38
C VAL A 91 -24.97 -2.60 -15.81
N LEU A 92 -24.15 -3.08 -14.89
CA LEU A 92 -24.24 -4.43 -14.31
C LEU A 92 -24.89 -4.46 -12.93
N LEU A 93 -24.73 -3.38 -12.15
CA LEU A 93 -25.23 -3.26 -10.78
C LEU A 93 -26.24 -2.11 -10.68
N PRO A 94 -27.45 -2.34 -10.14
CA PRO A 94 -28.46 -1.30 -9.95
C PRO A 94 -27.99 -0.14 -9.06
N ASP A 95 -27.19 -0.44 -8.04
CA ASP A 95 -26.57 0.55 -7.16
C ASP A 95 -25.11 0.16 -6.87
N PRO A 96 -24.16 0.59 -7.72
CA PRO A 96 -22.75 0.23 -7.58
C PRO A 96 -22.07 0.90 -6.39
N TYR A 97 -22.61 1.99 -5.85
CA TYR A 97 -22.00 2.67 -4.70
C TYR A 97 -22.50 2.13 -3.35
N ASN A 98 -23.51 1.27 -3.37
CA ASN A 98 -24.04 0.65 -2.16
C ASN A 98 -22.93 -0.10 -1.39
N ARG A 99 -22.76 0.24 -0.12
CA ARG A 99 -21.76 -0.35 0.79
C ARG A 99 -20.29 -0.24 0.33
N ILE A 100 -19.96 0.70 -0.57
CA ILE A 100 -18.57 0.95 -1.01
C ILE A 100 -17.63 1.31 0.16
N TRP A 101 -18.18 1.81 1.26
CA TRP A 101 -17.43 2.11 2.48
C TRP A 101 -16.78 0.86 3.10
N VAL A 102 -17.36 -0.33 2.93
CA VAL A 102 -16.81 -1.58 3.49
C VAL A 102 -15.44 -1.92 2.89
N PRO A 103 -15.26 -2.06 1.56
CA PRO A 103 -13.96 -2.32 0.97
C PRO A 103 -12.97 -1.16 1.18
N ILE A 104 -13.45 0.09 1.23
CA ILE A 104 -12.59 1.26 1.53
C ILE A 104 -12.02 1.15 2.95
N ILE A 105 -12.83 0.86 3.96
CA ILE A 105 -12.35 0.69 5.35
C ILE A 105 -11.36 -0.47 5.44
N ILE A 106 -11.68 -1.62 4.83
CA ILE A 106 -10.78 -2.78 4.82
C ILE A 106 -9.43 -2.41 4.19
N PHE A 107 -9.46 -1.70 3.05
CA PHE A 107 -8.25 -1.22 2.40
C PHE A 107 -7.45 -0.28 3.31
N VAL A 108 -8.10 0.71 3.93
CA VAL A 108 -7.43 1.67 4.83
C VAL A 108 -6.79 0.97 6.02
N VAL A 109 -7.47 0.00 6.63
CA VAL A 109 -6.94 -0.78 7.77
C VAL A 109 -5.70 -1.58 7.35
N ILE A 110 -5.80 -2.37 6.27
CA ILE A 110 -4.69 -3.18 5.77
C ILE A 110 -3.50 -2.30 5.37
N TYR A 111 -3.76 -1.20 4.66
CA TYR A 111 -2.73 -0.28 4.18
C TYR A 111 -2.04 0.45 5.34
N SER A 112 -2.80 0.82 6.38
CA SER A 112 -2.24 1.44 7.59
C SER A 112 -1.34 0.46 8.35
N ILE A 113 -1.78 -0.78 8.57
CA ILE A 113 -0.96 -1.83 9.20
C ILE A 113 0.34 -2.04 8.41
N TYR A 114 0.22 -2.14 7.09
CA TYR A 114 1.36 -2.32 6.20
C TYR A 114 2.34 -1.13 6.30
N TYR A 115 1.85 0.12 6.30
CA TYR A 115 2.68 1.30 6.54
C TYR A 115 3.43 1.25 7.88
N PHE A 116 2.76 0.88 8.97
CA PHE A 116 3.41 0.75 10.28
C PHE A 116 4.54 -0.29 10.27
N ILE A 117 4.31 -1.45 9.67
CA ILE A 117 5.32 -2.51 9.53
C ILE A 117 6.52 -1.99 8.72
N THR A 118 6.26 -1.34 7.58
CA THR A 118 7.32 -0.82 6.72
C THR A 118 8.16 0.25 7.40
N VAL A 119 7.54 1.18 8.13
CA VAL A 119 8.26 2.21 8.89
C VAL A 119 9.13 1.58 9.98
N GLN A 120 8.62 0.59 10.72
CA GLN A 120 9.40 -0.10 11.75
C GLN A 120 10.60 -0.85 11.14
N LEU A 121 10.39 -1.54 10.02
CA LEU A 121 11.45 -2.23 9.30
C LEU A 121 12.52 -1.24 8.82
N TYR A 122 12.11 -0.13 8.22
CA TYR A 122 13.05 0.89 7.74
C TYR A 122 13.87 1.50 8.89
N LYS A 123 13.22 1.84 10.01
CA LYS A 123 13.91 2.33 11.22
C LYS A 123 14.96 1.32 11.70
N ARG A 124 14.62 0.03 11.71
CA ARG A 124 15.55 -1.04 12.13
C ARG A 124 16.76 -1.17 11.20
N ILE A 125 16.58 -0.97 9.90
CA ILE A 125 17.66 -1.06 8.90
C ILE A 125 18.60 0.14 9.01
N VAL A 126 18.06 1.36 9.12
CA VAL A 126 18.88 2.60 9.09
C VAL A 126 19.44 2.99 10.46
N LEU A 127 18.76 2.63 11.54
CA LEU A 127 19.18 2.87 12.92
C LEU A 127 19.23 1.55 13.71
N PRO A 128 20.25 0.71 13.49
CA PRO A 128 20.47 -0.46 14.35
C PRO A 128 20.65 0.03 15.79
N LYS A 129 19.96 -0.60 16.75
CA LYS A 129 20.28 -0.39 18.17
C LYS A 129 21.73 -0.80 18.38
N GLU A 130 22.58 0.14 18.79
CA GLU A 130 23.86 -0.21 19.42
C GLU A 130 23.51 -0.91 20.74
N ASN A 131 23.91 -2.18 20.86
CA ASN A 131 23.97 -2.90 22.13
C ASN A 131 25.32 -2.59 22.77
#